data_AF-A0A5C8Z2W9-F1
#
_entry.id   AF-A0A5C8Z2W9-F1
#
_cell.length_a   1.000
_cell.length_b   1.000
_cell.length_c   1.000
_cell.angle_alpha   90.00
_cell.angle_beta   90.00
_cell.angle_gamma   90.00
#
_symmetry.space_group_name_H-M   'P 1'
#
loop_
_entity.id
_entity.type
_entity.pdbx_description
1 polymer ?
#
loop_
_entity_poly.entity_id
_entity_poly.type
_entity_poly.pdbx_seq_one_letter_code
_entity_poly.pdbx_strand_id
1 'polypeptide(L)' 'MTTPQPTPARPAPFTQRTVLLLFVAVTLGCLVGVLTFVATPVLATAVIAGLVTAGAVLVGGHQLIE' A
#
# COMPACT_ATOMS: atom_id res chain seq x y z
N MET A 1 3.20 -34.72 -31.38
CA MET A 1 3.29 -33.30 -31.00
C MET A 1 3.23 -33.23 -29.49
N THR A 2 4.38 -33.08 -28.82
CA THR A 2 4.43 -32.88 -27.36
C THR A 2 4.09 -31.42 -27.09
N THR A 3 2.92 -31.17 -26.51
CA THR A 3 2.54 -29.85 -26.02
C THR A 3 3.60 -29.34 -25.04
N PRO A 4 4.07 -28.08 -25.14
CA PRO A 4 4.99 -27.53 -24.17
C PRO A 4 4.33 -27.56 -22.79
N GLN A 5 4.97 -28.24 -21.83
CA GLN A 5 4.55 -28.24 -20.44
C GLN A 5 4.64 -26.80 -19.91
N PRO A 6 3.57 -26.22 -19.33
CA PRO A 6 3.66 -24.89 -18.76
C PRO A 6 4.64 -24.95 -17.60
N THR A 7 5.75 -24.23 -17.70
CA THR A 7 6.65 -24.01 -16.57
C THR A 7 5.83 -23.39 -15.44
N PRO A 8 5.89 -23.91 -14.19
CA PRO A 8 5.18 -23.30 -13.08
C PRO A 8 5.67 -21.85 -12.95
N ALA A 9 4.79 -20.90 -13.24
CA ALA A 9 5.08 -19.49 -12.99
C ALA A 9 5.38 -19.36 -11.50
N ARG A 10 6.58 -18.88 -11.16
CA ARG A 10 6.98 -18.60 -9.78
C ARG A 10 5.82 -17.86 -9.09
N PRO A 11 5.34 -18.33 -7.91
CA PRO A 11 4.27 -17.62 -7.20
C PRO A 11 4.71 -16.18 -7.00
N ALA A 12 3.93 -15.22 -7.51
CA ALA A 12 4.17 -13.83 -7.20
C ALA A 12 4.02 -13.66 -5.67
N PRO A 13 4.98 -13.01 -4.98
CA PRO A 13 4.93 -12.89 -3.52
C PRO A 13 3.70 -12.10 -3.04
N PHE A 14 3.09 -11.31 -3.93
CA PHE A 14 1.84 -10.58 -3.70
C PHE A 14 0.94 -10.65 -4.92
N THR A 15 -0.36 -10.79 -4.70
CA THR A 15 -1.38 -10.63 -5.74
C THR A 15 -1.33 -9.21 -6.29
N GLN A 16 -1.54 -9.03 -7.60
CA GLN A 16 -1.56 -7.71 -8.27
C GLN A 16 -2.39 -6.65 -7.51
N ARG A 17 -3.54 -7.06 -6.95
CA ARG A 17 -4.39 -6.21 -6.12
C ARG A 17 -3.72 -5.72 -4.84
N THR A 18 -3.00 -6.59 -4.14
CA THR A 18 -2.27 -6.25 -2.91
C THR A 18 -1.18 -5.23 -3.19
N VAL A 19 -0.47 -5.37 -4.32
CA VAL A 19 0.55 -4.42 -4.75
C VAL A 19 -0.06 -3.05 -5.04
N LEU A 20 -1.18 -3.00 -5.75
CA LEU A 20 -1.90 -1.76 -6.04
C LEU A 20 -2.35 -1.07 -4.74
N LEU A 21 -2.90 -1.83 -3.80
CA LEU A 21 -3.38 -1.30 -2.53
C LEU A 21 -2.23 -0.77 -1.66
N LEU A 22 -1.09 -1.48 -1.60
CA LEU A 22 0.12 -0.98 -0.95
C LEU A 22 0.61 0.33 -1.58
N PHE A 23 0.60 0.41 -2.91
CA PHE A 23 0.99 1.62 -3.62
C PHE A 23 0.09 2.82 -3.27
N VAL A 24 -1.22 2.62 -3.22
CA VAL A 24 -2.21 3.66 -2.82
C VAL A 24 -2.04 4.05 -1.35
N ALA A 25 -1.83 3.09 -0.46
CA ALA A 25 -1.61 3.35 0.96
C ALA A 25 -0.35 4.19 1.21
N VAL A 26 0.75 3.87 0.52
CA VAL A 26 2.01 4.62 0.65
C VAL A 26 1.88 6.03 0.07
N THR A 27 1.24 6.18 -1.09
CA THR A 27 1.05 7.50 -1.70
C THR A 27 0.17 8.41 -0.85
N LEU A 28 -0.97 7.92 -0.34
CA LEU A 28 -1.83 8.68 0.56
C LEU A 28 -1.17 8.99 1.90
N GLY A 29 -0.49 8.01 2.50
CA GLY A 29 0.24 8.20 3.76
C GLY A 29 1.34 9.24 3.64
N CYS A 30 2.11 9.23 2.54
CA CYS A 30 3.12 10.24 2.27
C CYS A 30 2.51 11.63 2.09
N LEU A 31 1.41 11.73 1.33
CA LEU A 31 0.74 13.00 1.07
C LEU A 31 0.18 13.62 2.35
N VAL A 32 -0.47 12.83 3.21
CA VAL A 32 -0.95 13.28 4.52
C VAL A 32 0.20 13.61 5.46
N GLY A 33 1.27 12.81 5.48
CA GLY A 33 2.45 13.08 6.31
C GLY A 33 3.11 14.42 5.95
N VAL A 34 3.30 14.69 4.66
CA VAL A 34 3.84 15.97 4.17
C VAL A 34 2.90 17.13 4.54
N LEU A 35 1.59 17.00 4.29
CA LEU A 35 0.62 18.03 4.67
C LEU A 35 0.66 18.31 6.18
N THR A 36 0.76 17.25 6.98
CA THR A 36 0.82 17.36 8.44
C THR A 36 2.10 18.06 8.88
N PHE A 37 3.24 17.78 8.25
CA PHE A 37 4.50 18.48 8.55
C PHE A 37 4.44 19.97 8.20
N VAL A 38 3.80 20.30 7.06
CA VAL A 38 3.60 21.70 6.65
C VAL A 38 2.66 22.43 7.62
N ALA A 39 1.59 21.77 8.08
CA ALA A 39 0.65 22.34 9.03
C ALA A 39 1.24 22.47 10.45
N THR A 40 2.02 21.47 10.86
CA THR A 40 2.61 21.36 12.18
C THR A 40 4.06 20.91 11.99
N PRO A 41 5.08 21.79 12.14
CA PRO A 41 6.48 21.51 11.82
C PRO A 41 7.16 20.57 12.85
N VAL A 42 6.41 19.58 13.32
CA VAL A 42 6.83 18.52 14.24
C VAL A 42 6.87 17.22 13.46
N LEU A 43 8.09 16.74 13.21
CA LEU A 43 8.33 15.53 12.41
C LEU A 43 7.59 14.30 12.97
N ALA A 44 7.58 14.13 14.29
CA ALA A 44 6.90 13.00 14.93
C ALA A 44 5.40 12.96 14.59
N THR A 45 4.73 14.11 14.66
CA THR A 45 3.30 14.22 14.34
C THR A 45 3.02 13.90 12.89
N ALA A 46 3.88 14.38 11.98
CA ALA A 46 3.78 14.08 10.55
C ALA A 46 3.94 12.59 10.24
N VAL A 47 4.93 11.93 10.84
CA VAL A 47 5.17 10.50 10.67
C VAL A 47 4.00 9.68 11.20
N ILE A 48 3.47 10.02 12.38
CA ILE A 48 2.32 9.32 12.97
C ILE A 48 1.09 9.49 12.08
N ALA A 49 0.79 10.70 11.61
CA ALA A 49 -0.35 10.95 10.73
C ALA A 49 -0.25 10.17 9.41
N GLY A 50 0.94 10.12 8.81
CA GLY A 50 1.19 9.32 7.60
C GLY A 50 1.02 7.82 7.83
N LEU A 51 1.55 7.28 8.94
CA LEU A 51 1.40 5.86 9.31
C LEU A 51 -0.05 5.47 9.60
N VAL A 52 -0.77 6.29 10.35
CA VAL A 52 -2.19 6.07 10.67
C VAL A 52 -3.02 6.08 9.39
N THR A 53 -2.76 7.02 8.48
CA THR A 53 -3.45 7.10 7.20
C THR A 53 -3.17 5.86 6.33
N ALA A 54 -1.90 5.47 6.19
CA ALA A 54 -1.53 4.29 5.42
C ALA A 54 -2.17 3.00 5.99
N GLY A 55 -2.18 2.86 7.32
CA GLY A 55 -2.83 1.74 8.00
C GLY A 55 -4.35 1.73 7.78
N ALA A 56 -5.02 2.87 7.87
CA ALA A 56 -6.45 2.99 7.63
C ALA A 56 -6.82 2.62 6.18
N VAL A 57 -6.02 3.05 5.20
CA VAL A 57 -6.20 2.69 3.78
C VAL A 57 -6.01 1.18 3.57
N LEU A 58 -5.05 0.56 4.24
CA LEU A 58 -4.83 -0.88 4.18
C LEU A 58 -6.02 -1.67 4.71
N VAL A 59 -6.52 -1.31 5.90
CA VAL A 59 -7.67 -1.98 6.53
C VAL A 59 -8.94 -1.78 5.70
N GLY A 60 -9.24 -0.53 5.32
CA GLY A 60 -10.41 -0.22 4.51
C GLY A 60 -10.37 -0.88 3.13
N GLY A 61 -9.21 -0.86 2.47
CA GLY A 61 -9.01 -1.51 1.18
C GLY A 61 -9.11 -3.04 1.28
N HIS A 62 -8.65 -3.65 2.38
CA HIS A 62 -8.80 -5.09 2.58
C HIS A 62 -10.28 -5.49 2.70
N GLN A 63 -11.07 -4.72 3.45
CA GLN A 63 -12.51 -4.93 3.62
C GLN A 63 -13.33 -4.70 2.33
N LEU A 64 -12.83 -3.89 1.40
CA LEU A 64 -13.50 -3.62 0.11
C LEU A 64 -13.17 -4.66 -0.97
N ILE A 65 -12.09 -5.43 -0.77
CA ILE A 65 -11.60 -6.42 -1.74
C ILE A 65 -12.12 -7.84 -1.41
N GLU A 66 -12.55 -8.09 -0.17
CA GLU A 66 -13.38 -9.25 0.22
C GLU A 66 -14.80 -9.13 -0.34
#